data_AF-A0A6C0AF71-F1
#
_entry.id   AF-A0A6C0AF71-F1
#
_cell.length_a   1.000
_cell.length_b   1.000
_cell.length_c   1.000
_cell.angle_alpha   90.00
_cell.angle_beta   90.00
_cell.angle_gamma   90.00
#
_symmetry.space_group_name_H-M   'P 1'
#
loop_
_entity.id
_entity.type
_entity.pdbx_description
1 polymer ?
#
loop_
_entity_poly.entity_id
_entity_poly.type
_entity_poly.pdbx_seq_one_letter_code
_entity_poly.pdbx_strand_id
1 'polypeptide(L)'
;MLKKCHVVATQENDKFEEILNALPKNISAVYYQQNNIAIFYDNEKLELLNSFYLKSKCLRCDFLINNKLINIYASHLKSGENLSSEMKRISQLTEIFEDSLDLENPIILMDSNNSYLYKMEYEPEDRLSTLIEKYNFKN
;
A
#
# COMPACT_ATOMS: atom_id res chain seq x y z
N MET A 1 5.03 10.17 22.44
CA MET A 1 5.09 10.75 21.08
C MET A 1 5.12 9.58 20.11
N LEU A 2 4.09 9.39 19.28
CA LEU A 2 4.07 8.32 18.27
C LEU A 2 5.08 8.67 17.18
N LYS A 3 6.11 7.85 17.02
CA LYS A 3 7.08 8.01 15.94
C LYS A 3 6.45 7.57 14.60
N LYS A 4 6.86 8.20 13.50
CA LYS A 4 6.24 8.05 12.18
C LYS A 4 6.85 6.86 11.42
N CYS A 5 5.99 6.06 10.78
CA CYS A 5 6.40 5.09 9.77
C CYS A 5 6.30 5.76 8.39
N HIS A 6 7.33 5.59 7.55
CA HIS A 6 7.40 6.16 6.21
C HIS A 6 7.58 5.01 5.22
N VAL A 7 6.56 4.72 4.42
CA VAL A 7 6.65 3.71 3.38
C VAL A 7 6.83 4.41 2.04
N VAL A 8 7.83 3.99 1.28
CA VAL A 8 8.13 4.51 -0.05
C VAL A 8 7.96 3.38 -1.05
N ALA A 9 7.05 3.55 -2.01
CA ALA A 9 6.88 2.63 -3.12
C ALA A 9 6.97 3.41 -4.44
N THR A 10 7.85 3.00 -5.34
CA THR A 10 7.95 3.55 -6.70
C THR A 10 8.08 2.41 -7.72
N GLN A 11 7.76 2.65 -8.98
CA GLN A 11 8.04 1.71 -10.08
C GLN A 11 9.25 2.17 -10.93
N GLU A 12 9.77 3.37 -10.69
CA GLU A 12 10.84 3.97 -11.47
C GLU A 12 12.16 3.94 -10.69
N ASN A 13 13.14 3.17 -11.18
CA ASN A 13 14.47 3.03 -10.57
C ASN A 13 15.15 4.39 -10.39
N ASP A 14 15.04 5.27 -11.38
CA ASP A 14 15.79 6.53 -11.45
C ASP A 14 15.32 7.55 -10.40
N LYS A 15 14.06 7.45 -9.95
CA LYS A 15 13.49 8.30 -8.90
C LYS A 15 13.67 7.74 -7.50
N PHE A 16 14.01 6.46 -7.38
CA PHE A 16 14.12 5.82 -6.08
C PHE A 16 15.20 6.48 -5.23
N GLU A 17 16.41 6.66 -5.78
CA GLU A 17 17.51 7.37 -5.11
C GLU A 17 17.15 8.82 -4.75
N GLU A 18 16.43 9.53 -5.61
CA GLU A 18 15.96 10.89 -5.32
C GLU A 18 15.01 10.91 -4.13
N ILE A 19 14.06 9.96 -4.07
CA ILE A 19 13.13 9.84 -2.95
C ILE A 19 13.88 9.45 -1.67
N LEU A 20 14.84 8.52 -1.73
CA LEU A 20 15.68 8.17 -0.59
C LEU A 20 16.42 9.39 -0.03
N ASN A 21 16.95 10.24 -0.90
CA ASN A 21 17.66 11.46 -0.51
C ASN A 21 16.73 12.56 0.02
N ALA A 22 15.45 12.55 -0.35
CA ALA A 22 14.43 13.48 0.14
C ALA A 22 13.86 13.10 1.51
N LEU A 23 14.13 11.89 2.00
CA LEU A 23 13.65 11.44 3.30
C LEU A 23 14.26 12.26 4.45
N PRO A 24 13.50 12.52 5.53
CA PRO A 24 14.04 13.16 6.73
C PRO A 24 15.32 12.47 7.21
N LYS A 25 16.39 13.24 7.48
CA LYS A 25 17.72 12.73 7.91
C LYS A 25 17.70 11.94 9.23
N ASN A 26 16.59 12.01 9.95
CA ASN A 26 16.30 11.30 11.19
C ASN A 26 15.57 9.96 10.97
N ILE A 27 15.41 9.52 9.71
CA ILE A 27 15.02 8.16 9.38
C ILE A 27 16.28 7.29 9.42
N SER A 28 16.39 6.53 10.50
CA SER A 28 17.64 5.89 10.90
C SER A 28 17.92 4.55 10.21
N ALA A 29 16.92 3.93 9.57
CA ALA A 29 17.06 2.58 9.01
C ALA A 29 16.18 2.35 7.77
N VAL A 30 16.82 1.94 6.67
CA VAL A 30 16.16 1.14 5.63
C VAL A 30 15.96 -0.24 6.24
N TYR A 31 14.71 -0.68 6.38
CA TYR A 31 14.47 -1.99 6.96
C TYR A 31 14.34 -3.08 5.89
N TYR A 32 13.70 -2.75 4.77
CA TYR A 32 13.48 -3.68 3.68
C TYR A 32 13.42 -2.95 2.36
N GLN A 33 14.02 -3.54 1.33
CA GLN A 33 14.00 -3.05 -0.04
C GLN A 33 13.81 -4.23 -1.00
N GLN A 34 12.75 -4.20 -1.81
CA GLN A 34 12.57 -5.15 -2.90
C GLN A 34 11.69 -4.53 -3.99
N ASN A 35 12.03 -4.79 -5.26
CA ASN A 35 11.23 -4.38 -6.43
C ASN A 35 10.79 -2.90 -6.39
N ASN A 36 11.72 -1.99 -6.07
CA ASN A 36 11.49 -0.53 -5.99
C ASN A 36 10.55 -0.07 -4.87
N ILE A 37 10.32 -0.92 -3.87
CA ILE A 37 9.62 -0.57 -2.64
C ILE A 37 10.64 -0.62 -1.51
N ALA A 38 10.68 0.42 -0.69
CA ALA A 38 11.41 0.43 0.57
C ALA A 38 10.56 0.94 1.73
N ILE A 39 10.73 0.28 2.87
CA ILE A 39 10.04 0.63 4.11
C ILE A 39 11.02 1.21 5.10
N PHE A 40 10.66 2.39 5.59
CA PHE A 40 11.40 3.16 6.57
C PHE A 40 10.57 3.35 7.82
N TYR A 41 11.21 3.25 8.96
CA TYR A 41 10.55 3.60 10.22
C TYR A 41 11.58 4.05 11.22
N ASP A 42 11.17 4.98 12.09
CA ASP A 42 11.95 5.40 13.25
C ASP A 42 11.25 4.82 14.48
N ASN A 43 11.42 3.53 14.79
CA ASN A 43 10.85 2.93 15.99
C ASN A 43 11.59 1.65 16.39
N GLU A 44 12.43 1.71 17.42
CA GLU A 44 13.16 0.56 17.97
C GLU A 44 12.27 -0.62 18.40
N LYS A 45 10.95 -0.40 18.51
CA LYS A 45 9.95 -1.43 18.87
C LYS A 45 9.18 -2.02 17.69
N LEU A 46 9.54 -1.65 16.46
CA LEU A 46 8.98 -2.26 15.26
C LEU A 46 9.91 -3.37 14.81
N GLU A 47 9.36 -4.57 14.65
CA GLU A 47 10.03 -5.74 14.08
C GLU A 47 9.24 -6.20 12.85
N LEU A 48 9.88 -6.37 11.69
CA LEU A 48 9.23 -7.06 10.57
C LEU A 48 9.34 -8.56 10.82
N LEU A 49 8.20 -9.22 10.75
CA LEU A 49 8.12 -10.66 10.86
C LEU A 49 8.22 -11.31 9.48
N ASN A 50 7.47 -10.77 8.51
CA ASN A 50 7.39 -11.33 7.16
C ASN A 50 7.15 -10.25 6.09
N SER A 51 7.51 -10.58 4.85
CA SER A 51 7.20 -9.77 3.67
C SER A 51 6.77 -10.65 2.50
N PHE A 52 5.72 -10.25 1.79
CA PHE A 52 5.14 -10.98 0.67
C PHE A 52 4.92 -10.04 -0.50
N TYR A 53 5.25 -10.50 -1.70
CA TYR A 53 4.97 -9.75 -2.93
C TYR A 53 3.76 -10.38 -3.63
N LEU A 54 2.66 -9.62 -3.67
CA LEU A 54 1.42 -10.02 -4.33
C LEU A 54 1.52 -9.83 -5.85
N LYS A 55 0.68 -10.53 -6.62
CA LYS A 55 0.67 -10.44 -8.09
C LYS A 55 0.30 -9.03 -8.56
N SER A 56 -0.50 -8.32 -7.77
CA SER A 56 -0.91 -6.93 -7.95
C SER A 56 0.23 -5.90 -7.91
N LYS A 57 1.49 -6.34 -7.75
CA LYS A 57 2.65 -5.49 -7.50
C LYS A 57 2.53 -4.71 -6.19
N CYS A 58 1.89 -5.34 -5.20
CA CYS A 58 1.79 -4.86 -3.84
C CYS A 58 2.76 -5.63 -2.96
N LEU A 59 3.47 -4.91 -2.10
CA LEU A 59 4.25 -5.51 -1.01
C LEU A 59 3.39 -5.53 0.25
N ARG A 60 3.12 -6.71 0.81
CA ARG A 60 2.59 -6.87 2.15
C ARG A 60 3.74 -7.07 3.13
N CYS A 61 3.73 -6.35 4.23
CA CYS A 61 4.68 -6.49 5.32
C CYS A 61 3.94 -6.67 6.65
N ASP A 62 4.36 -7.68 7.39
CA ASP A 62 3.79 -7.99 8.70
C ASP A 62 4.75 -7.49 9.77
N PHE A 63 4.28 -6.55 10.57
CA PHE A 63 5.07 -5.90 11.60
C PHE A 63 4.55 -6.22 13.00
N LEU A 64 5.45 -6.40 13.95
CA LEU A 64 5.14 -6.42 15.37
C LEU A 64 5.47 -5.05 15.98
N ILE A 65 4.46 -4.35 16.51
CA ILE A 65 4.63 -3.10 17.28
C ILE A 65 4.05 -3.29 18.66
N ASN A 66 4.87 -3.17 19.70
CA ASN A 66 4.41 -3.32 21.10
C ASN A 66 3.56 -4.59 21.30
N ASN A 67 4.01 -5.73 20.75
CA ASN A 67 3.30 -7.02 20.76
C ASN A 67 1.95 -7.05 20.02
N LYS A 68 1.70 -6.10 19.11
CA LYS A 68 0.54 -6.11 18.21
C LYS A 68 1.00 -6.33 16.78
N LEU A 69 0.33 -7.25 16.07
CA LEU A 69 0.55 -7.46 14.65
C LEU A 69 -0.10 -6.32 13.86
N ILE A 70 0.63 -5.78 12.88
CA ILE A 70 0.15 -4.78 11.94
C ILE A 70 0.57 -5.22 10.55
N ASN A 71 -0.40 -5.33 9.64
CA ASN A 71 -0.15 -5.69 8.26
C ASN A 71 -0.19 -4.42 7.40
N ILE A 72 0.90 -4.11 6.71
CA ILE A 72 1.01 -2.95 5.84
C ILE A 72 1.10 -3.41 4.39
N TYR A 73 0.18 -2.93 3.56
CA TYR A 73 0.18 -3.12 2.12
C TYR A 73 0.70 -1.84 1.46
N ALA A 74 1.86 -1.93 0.82
CA ALA A 74 2.43 -0.85 0.03
C ALA A 74 2.17 -1.15 -1.45
N SER A 75 1.30 -0.35 -2.07
CA SER A 75 0.93 -0.54 -3.47
C SER A 75 0.99 0.76 -4.26
N HIS A 76 1.65 0.70 -5.42
CA HIS A 76 1.56 1.75 -6.43
C HIS A 76 0.50 1.35 -7.46
N LEU A 77 -0.70 1.90 -7.28
CA LEU A 77 -1.86 1.61 -8.12
C LEU A 77 -1.65 2.08 -9.57
N LYS A 78 -2.41 1.49 -10.49
CA LYS A 78 -2.36 1.89 -11.90
C LYS A 78 -2.83 3.35 -12.06
N SER A 79 -1.95 4.19 -12.59
CA SER A 79 -2.24 5.58 -12.98
C SER A 79 -2.99 5.68 -14.32
N GLY A 80 -3.70 6.80 -14.51
CA GLY A 80 -4.49 7.13 -15.69
C GLY A 80 -5.99 7.16 -15.43
N GLU A 81 -6.71 8.01 -16.18
CA GLU A 81 -8.15 8.29 -16.02
C GLU A 81 -9.04 7.52 -17.01
N ASN A 82 -8.49 6.52 -17.71
CA ASN A 82 -9.23 5.70 -18.66
C ASN A 82 -9.73 4.39 -18.04
N LEU A 83 -10.77 3.81 -18.66
CA LEU A 83 -11.39 2.55 -18.22
C LEU A 83 -10.40 1.40 -18.02
N SER A 84 -9.46 1.22 -18.95
CA SER A 84 -8.44 0.16 -18.83
C SER A 84 -7.57 0.33 -17.58
N SER A 85 -7.27 1.57 -17.19
CA SER A 85 -6.49 1.88 -16.01
C SER A 85 -7.30 1.65 -14.73
N GLU A 86 -8.59 2.01 -14.75
CA GLU A 86 -9.51 1.78 -13.61
C GLU A 86 -9.72 0.28 -13.36
N MET A 87 -9.99 -0.51 -14.39
CA MET A 87 -10.13 -1.97 -14.25
C MET A 87 -8.87 -2.63 -13.67
N LYS A 88 -7.69 -2.16 -14.09
CA LYS A 88 -6.43 -2.65 -13.52
C LYS A 88 -6.31 -2.26 -12.05
N ARG A 89 -6.70 -1.04 -11.69
CA ARG A 89 -6.70 -0.58 -10.30
C ARG A 89 -7.64 -1.39 -9.42
N ILE A 90 -8.85 -1.66 -9.89
CA ILE A 90 -9.82 -2.52 -9.21
C ILE A 90 -9.25 -3.92 -9.03
N SER A 91 -8.70 -4.52 -10.09
CA SER A 91 -8.07 -5.85 -9.99
C SER A 91 -6.93 -5.88 -8.96
N GLN A 92 -6.09 -4.85 -8.90
CA GLN A 92 -5.03 -4.75 -7.89
C GLN A 92 -5.60 -4.67 -6.47
N LEU A 93 -6.65 -3.86 -6.26
CA LEU A 93 -7.28 -3.68 -4.96
C LEU A 93 -8.08 -4.90 -4.51
N THR A 94 -8.73 -5.61 -5.43
CA THR A 94 -9.43 -6.87 -5.13
C THR A 94 -8.48 -7.89 -4.54
N GLU A 95 -7.29 -8.08 -5.14
CA GLU A 95 -6.30 -9.02 -4.59
C GLU A 95 -5.80 -8.58 -3.21
N ILE A 96 -5.57 -7.28 -3.00
CA ILE A 96 -5.17 -6.74 -1.69
C ILE A 96 -6.27 -7.00 -0.65
N PHE A 97 -7.53 -6.74 -0.99
CA PHE A 97 -8.64 -6.93 -0.08
C PHE A 97 -8.88 -8.39 0.25
N GLU A 98 -8.85 -9.28 -0.75
CA GLU A 98 -8.97 -10.73 -0.55
C GLU A 98 -7.88 -11.27 0.38
N ASP A 99 -6.63 -10.85 0.19
CA ASP A 99 -5.52 -11.26 1.04
C ASP A 99 -5.62 -10.69 2.47
N SER A 100 -6.28 -9.54 2.64
CA SER A 100 -6.42 -8.86 3.93
C SER A 100 -7.60 -9.32 4.79
N LEU A 101 -8.53 -10.11 4.24
CA LEU A 101 -9.79 -10.50 4.89
C LEU A 101 -9.60 -11.16 6.25
N ASP A 102 -8.57 -12.00 6.38
CA ASP A 102 -8.28 -12.78 7.59
C ASP A 102 -7.26 -12.10 8.51
N LEU A 103 -6.85 -10.87 8.20
CA LEU A 103 -5.81 -10.16 8.94
C LEU A 103 -6.40 -9.17 9.96
N GLU A 104 -5.71 -9.03 11.09
CA GLU A 104 -6.10 -8.11 12.15
C GLU A 104 -5.55 -6.70 11.84
N ASN A 105 -6.43 -5.77 11.47
CA ASN A 105 -6.12 -4.36 11.16
C ASN A 105 -5.17 -4.14 9.96
N PRO A 106 -5.54 -4.57 8.75
CA PRO A 106 -4.76 -4.27 7.55
C PRO A 106 -4.73 -2.77 7.26
N ILE A 107 -3.53 -2.23 7.04
CA ILE A 107 -3.30 -0.84 6.63
C ILE A 107 -2.86 -0.86 5.17
N ILE A 108 -3.63 -0.22 4.29
CA ILE A 108 -3.29 -0.11 2.87
C ILE A 108 -2.76 1.29 2.60
N LEU A 109 -1.46 1.37 2.33
CA LEU A 109 -0.76 2.57 1.93
C LEU A 109 -0.71 2.63 0.41
N MET A 110 -1.41 3.60 -0.15
CA MET A 110 -1.49 3.82 -1.59
C MET A 110 -1.13 5.25 -1.95
N ASP A 111 -0.57 5.41 -3.15
CA ASP A 111 -0.46 6.67 -3.90
C ASP A 111 -1.83 7.35 -4.07
N SER A 112 -1.84 8.62 -4.51
CA SER A 112 -3.03 9.31 -5.01
C SER A 112 -4.01 8.39 -5.74
N ASN A 113 -5.16 8.14 -5.12
CA ASN A 113 -6.26 7.48 -5.79
C ASN A 113 -6.99 8.50 -6.67
N ASN A 114 -6.32 8.99 -7.72
CA ASN A 114 -6.90 9.83 -8.77
C ASN A 114 -7.86 9.00 -9.64
N SER A 115 -8.83 8.32 -9.02
CA SER A 115 -9.98 7.78 -9.74
C SER A 115 -10.86 8.97 -10.06
N TYR A 116 -10.79 9.43 -11.30
CA TYR A 116 -11.76 10.38 -11.85
C TYR A 116 -13.17 9.74 -11.97
N LEU A 117 -13.27 8.44 -11.70
CA LEU A 117 -14.36 7.55 -12.09
C LEU A 117 -15.18 7.05 -10.90
N TYR A 118 -15.27 7.82 -9.82
CA TYR A 118 -16.25 7.62 -8.74
C TYR A 118 -17.72 7.81 -9.18
N LYS A 119 -18.00 7.97 -10.49
CA LYS A 119 -19.31 8.40 -11.01
C LYS A 119 -20.03 7.30 -11.80
N MET A 120 -21.35 7.43 -11.78
CA MET A 120 -22.44 6.50 -12.12
C MET A 120 -22.40 5.78 -13.48
N GLU A 121 -21.34 5.93 -14.27
CA GLU A 121 -21.24 5.45 -15.65
C GLU A 121 -20.75 4.01 -15.77
N TYR A 122 -20.27 3.39 -14.67
CA TYR A 122 -19.84 1.99 -14.63
C TYR A 122 -20.85 1.09 -13.92
N GLU A 123 -20.88 -0.19 -14.27
CA GLU A 123 -21.65 -1.18 -13.53
C GLU A 123 -21.23 -1.19 -12.05
N PRO A 124 -22.15 -1.39 -11.09
CA PRO A 124 -21.86 -1.30 -9.67
C PRO A 124 -20.67 -2.17 -9.24
N GLU A 125 -20.51 -3.39 -9.74
CA GLU A 125 -19.38 -4.28 -9.42
C GLU A 125 -18.00 -3.72 -9.82
N ASP A 126 -17.95 -2.85 -10.82
CA ASP A 126 -16.72 -2.23 -11.33
C ASP A 126 -16.41 -0.89 -10.66
N ARG A 127 -16.99 -0.62 -9.48
CA ARG A 127 -16.74 0.62 -8.73
C ARG A 127 -15.92 0.33 -7.49
N LEU A 128 -14.95 1.20 -7.23
CA LEU A 128 -14.16 1.15 -6.01
C LEU A 128 -15.03 1.26 -4.74
N SER A 129 -16.11 2.05 -4.77
CA SER A 129 -17.04 2.17 -3.65
C SER A 129 -17.67 0.83 -3.30
N THR A 130 -18.11 0.07 -4.31
CA THR A 130 -18.70 -1.26 -4.13
C THR A 130 -17.69 -2.25 -3.59
N LEU A 131 -16.43 -2.12 -4.01
CA LEU A 131 -15.34 -2.93 -3.49
C LEU A 131 -15.11 -2.65 -1.99
N ILE A 132 -15.04 -1.37 -1.58
CA ILE A 132 -14.89 -1.00 -0.16
C ILE A 132 -16.08 -1.51 0.67
N GLU A 133 -17.31 -1.36 0.17
CA GLU A 133 -18.53 -1.87 0.83
C GLU A 133 -18.52 -3.39 0.96
N LYS A 134 -18.18 -4.12 -0.12
CA LYS A 134 -18.14 -5.58 -0.17
C LYS A 134 -17.19 -6.16 0.86
N TYR A 135 -16.01 -5.57 1.01
CA TYR A 135 -14.98 -6.07 1.94
C TYR A 135 -15.07 -5.41 3.32
N ASN A 136 -16.10 -4.59 3.57
CA ASN A 136 -16.38 -3.92 4.85
C ASN A 136 -15.16 -3.15 5.41
N PHE A 137 -14.36 -2.57 4.52
CA PHE A 137 -13.21 -1.77 4.91
C PHE A 137 -13.71 -0.44 5.46
N LYS A 138 -13.49 -0.20 6.76
CA LYS A 138 -13.77 1.09 7.40
C LYS A 138 -12.49 1.93 7.33
N ASN A 139 -12.46 2.90 6.43
CA ASN A 139 -11.43 3.95 6.43
C ASN A 139 -11.46 4.75 7.74
#